data_AF-A0A9D9IAL7-F1
#
_entry.id   AF-A0A9D9IAL7-F1
#
_cell.length_a   1.000
_cell.length_b   1.000
_cell.length_c   1.000
_cell.angle_alpha   90.00
_cell.angle_beta   90.00
_cell.angle_gamma   90.00
#
_symmetry.space_group_name_H-M   'P 1'
#
loop_
_entity.id
_entity.type
_entity.pdbx_description
1 polymer ?
#
loop_
_entity_poly.entity_id
_entity_poly.type
_entity_poly.pdbx_seq_one_letter_code
_entity_poly.pdbx_strand_id
1 'polypeptide(L)'
;IADERIAERLYEIKRRPLSKSFITLMDKSSLRDNGLIVPDDIFSRWPAPFTAILQHENGTTVAVRCPSDPYLLRILPVSGPIYSTSVNFSGEKSLLTFDDILPVFMNSVDFIVNDPTVKGGMASTIIDATSNPYRIIREGAYKFTF
;
A
#
# COMPACT_ATOMS: atom_id res chain seq x y z
N ILE A 1 -9.26 1.71 -10.70
CA ILE A 1 -8.04 2.35 -10.18
C ILE A 1 -6.87 1.41 -10.45
N ALA A 2 -5.88 1.89 -11.20
CA ALA A 2 -4.66 1.22 -11.69
C ALA A 2 -4.84 0.17 -12.82
N ASP A 3 -3.84 0.15 -13.70
CA ASP A 3 -3.76 -0.60 -14.96
C ASP A 3 -3.54 -2.10 -14.67
N GLU A 4 -4.39 -2.96 -15.24
CA GLU A 4 -4.35 -4.42 -15.07
C GLU A 4 -2.97 -5.00 -15.41
N ARG A 5 -2.28 -4.44 -16.42
CA ARG A 5 -0.95 -4.89 -16.84
C ARG A 5 0.10 -4.65 -15.77
N ILE A 6 -0.04 -3.59 -14.97
CA ILE A 6 0.87 -3.30 -13.85
C ILE A 6 0.66 -4.33 -12.75
N ALA A 7 -0.60 -4.67 -12.45
CA ALA A 7 -0.92 -5.67 -11.44
C ALA A 7 -0.40 -7.07 -11.86
N GLU A 8 -0.60 -7.47 -13.11
CA GLU A 8 -0.11 -8.74 -13.67
C GLU A 8 1.41 -8.87 -13.54
N ARG A 9 2.18 -7.88 -14.02
CA ARG A 9 3.64 -7.87 -13.89
C ARG A 9 4.07 -7.97 -12.43
N LEU A 10 3.37 -7.28 -11.52
CA LEU A 10 3.69 -7.34 -10.09
C LEU A 10 3.37 -8.71 -9.49
N TYR A 11 2.28 -9.36 -9.89
CA TYR A 11 1.96 -10.74 -9.47
C TYR A 11 3.05 -11.72 -9.90
N GLU A 12 3.55 -11.62 -11.13
CA GLU A 12 4.62 -12.46 -11.67
C GLU A 12 5.93 -12.27 -10.90
N ILE A 13 6.42 -11.04 -10.79
CA ILE A 13 7.66 -10.70 -10.06
C ILE A 13 7.59 -11.23 -8.63
N LYS A 14 6.43 -11.10 -7.99
CA LYS A 14 6.21 -11.46 -6.59
C LYS A 14 5.86 -12.93 -6.36
N ARG A 15 5.63 -13.71 -7.43
CA ARG A 15 5.06 -15.07 -7.37
C ARG A 15 3.81 -15.10 -6.47
N ARG A 16 2.96 -14.07 -6.60
CA ARG A 16 1.85 -13.83 -5.69
C ARG A 16 0.55 -14.42 -6.24
N PRO A 17 -0.25 -15.12 -5.43
CA PRO A 17 -1.57 -15.57 -5.85
C PRO A 17 -2.49 -14.39 -6.19
N LEU A 18 -3.26 -14.50 -7.27
CA LEU A 18 -4.23 -13.49 -7.72
C LEU A 18 -5.32 -13.18 -6.68
N SER A 19 -5.57 -14.11 -5.75
CA SER A 19 -6.50 -13.92 -4.64
C SER A 19 -6.03 -12.90 -3.59
N LYS A 20 -4.75 -12.49 -3.62
CA LYS A 20 -4.19 -11.53 -2.67
C LYS A 20 -4.01 -10.16 -3.33
N SER A 21 -4.94 -9.25 -3.10
CA SER A 21 -4.85 -7.87 -3.59
C SER A 21 -3.62 -7.12 -3.03
N PHE A 22 -3.23 -6.05 -3.71
CA PHE A 22 -2.18 -5.12 -3.30
C PHE A 22 -2.75 -3.94 -2.50
N ILE A 23 -1.87 -3.24 -1.78
CA ILE A 23 -2.21 -1.95 -1.18
C ILE A 23 -1.96 -0.89 -2.25
N THR A 24 -2.85 0.08 -2.38
CA THR A 24 -2.65 1.26 -3.22
C THR A 24 -2.21 2.43 -2.35
N LEU A 25 -1.04 2.97 -2.64
CA LEU A 25 -0.59 4.25 -2.10
C LEU A 25 -1.26 5.37 -2.91
N MET A 26 -1.86 6.32 -2.23
CA MET A 26 -2.54 7.44 -2.87
C MET A 26 -2.34 8.70 -2.04
N ASP A 27 -2.32 9.85 -2.71
CA ASP A 27 -2.44 11.11 -2.00
C ASP A 27 -3.86 11.24 -1.42
N LYS A 28 -3.94 11.81 -0.21
CA LYS A 28 -5.18 12.02 0.52
C LYS A 28 -6.17 12.86 -0.29
N SER A 29 -5.69 13.85 -1.05
CA SER A 29 -6.53 14.71 -1.88
C SER A 29 -7.23 13.95 -3.01
N SER A 30 -6.60 12.89 -3.53
CA SER A 30 -7.06 12.16 -4.71
C SER A 30 -8.06 11.03 -4.42
N LEU A 31 -8.31 10.72 -3.14
CA LEU A 31 -9.12 9.56 -2.75
C LEU A 31 -10.53 9.59 -3.36
N ARG A 32 -11.24 10.71 -3.14
CA ARG A 32 -12.62 10.89 -3.59
C ARG A 32 -12.71 11.03 -5.12
N ASP A 33 -11.74 11.71 -5.72
CA ASP A 33 -11.64 11.84 -7.19
C ASP A 33 -11.42 10.49 -7.89
N ASN A 34 -10.91 9.49 -7.16
CA ASN A 34 -10.79 8.12 -7.63
C ASN A 34 -12.03 7.25 -7.31
N GLY A 35 -13.16 7.84 -6.87
CA GLY A 35 -14.40 7.13 -6.59
C GLY A 35 -14.38 6.27 -5.33
N LEU A 36 -13.49 6.59 -4.37
CA LEU A 36 -13.44 5.92 -3.07
C LEU A 36 -14.41 6.59 -2.09
N ILE A 37 -15.21 5.76 -1.44
CA ILE A 37 -16.11 6.17 -0.35
C ILE A 37 -15.30 6.13 0.94
N VAL A 38 -14.90 7.31 1.42
CA VAL A 38 -14.01 7.46 2.59
C VAL A 38 -14.79 8.04 3.78
N PRO A 39 -14.94 7.29 4.89
CA PRO A 39 -15.48 7.86 6.12
C PRO A 39 -14.63 9.01 6.64
N ASP A 40 -15.25 10.06 7.16
CA ASP A 40 -14.54 11.28 7.57
C ASP A 40 -13.57 11.05 8.72
N ASP A 41 -13.88 10.14 9.65
CA ASP A 41 -12.98 9.82 10.76
C ASP A 41 -11.71 9.09 10.27
N ILE A 42 -11.84 8.20 9.28
CA ILE A 42 -10.70 7.56 8.61
C ILE A 42 -9.89 8.60 7.82
N PHE A 43 -10.57 9.46 7.06
CA PHE A 43 -9.92 10.52 6.28
C PHE A 43 -9.11 11.44 7.20
N SER A 44 -9.66 11.84 8.35
CA SER A 44 -9.00 12.76 9.30
C SER A 44 -7.71 12.19 9.90
N ARG A 45 -7.62 10.87 10.07
CA ARG A 45 -6.45 10.19 10.66
C ARG A 45 -5.27 10.06 9.71
N TRP A 46 -5.46 10.23 8.41
CA TRP A 46 -4.37 10.22 7.44
C TRP A 46 -3.74 11.61 7.26
N PRO A 47 -2.42 11.70 7.02
CA PRO A 47 -1.49 10.60 6.74
C PRO A 47 -0.98 9.90 8.00
N ALA A 48 -0.92 8.55 7.96
CA ALA A 48 -0.57 7.71 9.11
C ALA A 48 -0.17 6.29 8.65
N PRO A 49 0.54 5.50 9.47
CA PRO A 49 0.98 4.14 9.12
C PRO A 49 -0.14 3.08 9.23
N PHE A 50 -1.30 3.37 8.64
CA PHE A 50 -2.39 2.40 8.47
C PHE A 50 -2.94 2.38 7.03
N THR A 51 -3.58 1.28 6.69
CA THR A 51 -4.27 1.01 5.44
C THR A 51 -5.74 0.76 5.75
N ALA A 52 -6.66 1.36 4.99
CA ALA A 52 -8.08 1.05 5.09
C ALA A 52 -8.56 0.35 3.82
N ILE A 53 -9.32 -0.71 3.99
CA ILE A 53 -10.13 -1.30 2.92
C ILE A 53 -11.39 -0.44 2.81
N LEU A 54 -11.57 0.18 1.66
CA LEU A 54 -12.64 1.13 1.38
C LEU A 54 -13.53 0.60 0.26
N GLN A 55 -14.80 0.99 0.28
CA GLN A 55 -15.72 0.77 -0.84
C GLN A 55 -15.38 1.74 -1.97
N HIS A 56 -15.49 1.25 -3.20
CA HIS A 56 -15.46 2.05 -4.41
C HIS A 56 -16.88 2.17 -4.95
N GLU A 57 -17.20 3.30 -5.58
CA GLU A 57 -18.50 3.56 -6.22
C GLU A 57 -18.93 2.50 -7.25
N ASN A 58 -17.99 1.72 -7.81
CA ASN A 58 -18.28 0.62 -8.73
C ASN A 58 -18.64 -0.70 -8.02
N GLY A 59 -18.79 -0.70 -6.70
CA GLY A 59 -19.15 -1.87 -5.88
C GLY A 59 -17.97 -2.79 -5.53
N THR A 60 -16.74 -2.43 -5.89
CA THR A 60 -15.52 -3.16 -5.48
C THR A 60 -14.90 -2.57 -4.22
N THR A 61 -13.91 -3.25 -3.66
CA THR A 61 -13.15 -2.74 -2.51
C THR A 61 -11.68 -2.55 -2.86
N VAL A 62 -11.05 -1.53 -2.26
CA VAL A 62 -9.64 -1.21 -2.48
C VAL A 62 -8.97 -0.97 -1.13
N ALA A 63 -7.82 -1.61 -0.90
CA ALA A 63 -6.97 -1.34 0.26
C ALA A 63 -6.08 -0.13 -0.02
N VAL A 64 -6.29 0.99 0.69
CA VAL A 64 -5.61 2.25 0.42
C VAL A 64 -4.81 2.72 1.63
N ARG A 65 -3.64 3.31 1.38
CA ARG A 65 -2.81 3.98 2.38
C ARG A 65 -2.40 5.36 1.89
N CYS A 66 -2.55 6.37 2.74
CA CYS A 66 -1.99 7.70 2.53
C CYS A 66 -0.68 7.83 3.31
N PRO A 67 0.50 7.71 2.67
CA PRO A 67 1.79 7.75 3.36
C PRO A 67 2.16 9.18 3.82
N SER A 68 2.98 9.26 4.87
CA SER A 68 3.62 10.51 5.34
C SER A 68 5.10 10.58 4.96
N ASP A 69 5.59 9.63 4.16
CA ASP A 69 6.98 9.55 3.73
C ASP A 69 7.31 10.67 2.73
N PRO A 70 8.33 11.52 2.98
CA PRO A 70 8.63 12.66 2.11
C PRO A 70 8.97 12.30 0.67
N TYR A 71 9.57 11.13 0.42
CA TYR A 71 9.90 10.68 -0.92
C TYR A 71 8.63 10.28 -1.68
N LEU A 72 7.75 9.49 -1.05
CA LEU A 72 6.45 9.13 -1.63
C LEU A 72 5.55 10.35 -1.86
N LEU A 73 5.57 11.35 -0.97
CA LEU A 73 4.81 12.59 -1.13
C LEU A 73 5.25 13.41 -2.35
N ARG A 74 6.50 13.28 -2.81
CA ARG A 74 6.99 13.92 -4.04
C ARG A 74 6.64 13.12 -5.30
N ILE A 75 6.51 11.81 -5.19
CA ILE A 75 6.26 10.92 -6.33
C ILE A 75 4.77 10.84 -6.66
N LEU A 76 3.92 10.63 -5.65
CA LEU A 76 2.48 10.40 -5.85
C LEU A 76 1.78 11.48 -6.72
N PRO A 77 2.09 12.78 -6.60
CA PRO A 77 1.48 13.80 -7.47
C PRO A 77 1.84 13.65 -8.96
N VAL A 78 2.98 13.03 -9.26
CA VAL A 78 3.49 12.88 -10.63
C VAL A 78 3.14 11.50 -11.20
N SER A 79 3.20 10.44 -10.39
CA SER A 79 2.89 9.08 -10.80
C SER A 79 1.41 8.74 -10.76
N GLY A 80 0.63 9.45 -9.95
CA GLY A 80 -0.67 8.97 -9.49
C GLY A 80 -0.55 7.81 -8.50
N PRO A 81 -1.63 7.04 -8.29
CA PRO A 81 -1.66 5.94 -7.32
C PRO A 81 -0.63 4.84 -7.63
N ILE A 82 0.01 4.28 -6.60
CA ILE A 82 1.07 3.28 -6.73
C ILE A 82 0.67 1.99 -6.01
N TYR A 83 0.81 0.83 -6.67
CA TYR A 83 0.71 -0.45 -5.96
C TYR A 83 1.91 -0.68 -5.04
N SER A 84 1.63 -1.08 -3.80
CA SER A 84 2.61 -1.32 -2.75
C SER A 84 2.43 -2.70 -2.13
N THR A 85 3.55 -3.32 -1.83
CA THR A 85 3.68 -4.62 -1.17
C THR A 85 4.98 -4.66 -0.38
N SER A 86 5.14 -5.61 0.54
CA SER A 86 6.45 -5.88 1.15
C SER A 86 7.46 -6.31 0.09
N VAL A 87 8.77 -6.21 0.33
CA VAL A 87 9.79 -6.68 -0.64
C VAL A 87 10.17 -8.13 -0.30
N ASN A 88 9.69 -9.10 -1.07
CA ASN A 88 9.83 -10.56 -0.84
C ASN A 88 9.19 -11.38 -1.98
N PHE A 89 9.36 -12.69 -2.04
CA PHE A 89 8.37 -13.53 -2.72
C PHE A 89 7.17 -13.81 -1.81
N SER A 90 5.99 -14.04 -2.38
CA SER A 90 4.77 -14.27 -1.60
C SER A 90 4.93 -15.48 -0.67
N GLY A 91 4.81 -15.25 0.64
CA GLY A 91 4.96 -16.28 1.67
C GLY A 91 6.32 -16.25 2.39
N GLU A 92 7.30 -15.54 1.86
CA GLU A 92 8.62 -15.40 2.45
C GLU A 92 8.73 -14.17 3.37
N LYS A 93 9.79 -14.12 4.17
CA LYS A 93 10.12 -12.95 5.00
C LYS A 93 10.44 -11.74 4.12
N SER A 94 10.09 -10.56 4.62
CA SER A 94 10.44 -9.30 3.94
C SER A 94 11.94 -9.05 4.01
N LEU A 95 12.53 -8.73 2.85
CA LEU A 95 13.87 -8.18 2.72
C LEU A 95 13.82 -6.72 3.14
N LEU A 96 14.75 -6.29 3.98
CA LEU A 96 14.73 -4.97 4.62
C LEU A 96 15.96 -4.12 4.29
N THR A 97 16.99 -4.70 3.68
CA THR A 97 18.22 -4.00 3.35
C THR A 97 18.42 -3.99 1.84
N PHE A 98 19.12 -2.97 1.35
CA PHE A 98 19.45 -2.88 -0.07
C PHE A 98 20.28 -4.09 -0.54
N ASP A 99 21.24 -4.53 0.27
CA ASP A 99 22.12 -5.66 -0.04
C ASP A 99 21.36 -6.99 -0.14
N ASP A 100 20.27 -7.15 0.62
CA ASP A 100 19.39 -8.31 0.49
C ASP A 100 18.48 -8.21 -0.75
N ILE A 101 17.98 -7.00 -1.05
CA ILE A 101 16.99 -6.76 -2.12
C ILE A 101 17.63 -6.85 -3.50
N LEU A 102 18.80 -6.24 -3.67
CA LEU A 102 19.49 -6.10 -4.95
C LEU A 102 19.66 -7.45 -5.69
N PRO A 103 20.31 -8.48 -5.12
CA PRO A 103 20.54 -9.73 -5.85
C PRO A 103 19.26 -10.48 -6.20
N VAL A 104 18.16 -10.26 -5.45
CA VAL A 104 16.88 -10.94 -5.66
C VAL A 104 16.08 -10.28 -6.79
N PHE A 105 16.04 -8.95 -6.85
CA PHE A 105 15.13 -8.22 -7.73
C PHE A 105 15.80 -7.45 -8.87
N MET A 106 17.12 -7.29 -8.90
CA MET A 106 17.82 -6.43 -9.89
C MET A 106 17.50 -6.77 -11.36
N ASN A 107 17.22 -8.03 -11.68
CA ASN A 107 16.91 -8.47 -13.04
C ASN A 107 15.41 -8.48 -13.34
N SER A 108 14.56 -8.15 -12.37
CA SER A 108 13.10 -8.23 -12.47
C SER A 108 12.42 -6.85 -12.45
N VAL A 109 13.13 -5.81 -12.01
CA VAL A 109 12.61 -4.44 -11.89
C VAL A 109 13.48 -3.45 -12.64
N ASP A 110 12.86 -2.37 -13.10
CA ASP A 110 13.56 -1.33 -13.88
C ASP A 110 14.45 -0.45 -12.99
N PHE A 111 14.06 -0.25 -11.72
CA PHE A 111 14.77 0.58 -10.76
C PHE A 111 14.69 0.01 -9.34
N ILE A 112 15.78 0.21 -8.58
CA ILE A 112 15.81 0.01 -7.13
C ILE A 112 16.32 1.30 -6.50
N VAL A 113 15.53 1.86 -5.58
CA VAL A 113 15.86 3.10 -4.87
C VAL A 113 16.46 2.72 -3.52
N ASN A 114 17.69 3.19 -3.25
CA ASN A 114 18.34 3.02 -1.96
C ASN A 114 18.26 4.30 -1.14
N ASP A 115 17.46 4.28 -0.07
CA ASP A 115 17.50 5.32 0.96
C ASP A 115 18.13 4.72 2.23
N PRO A 116 19.41 5.04 2.52
CA PRO A 116 20.11 4.49 3.69
C PRO A 116 19.54 5.00 5.02
N THR A 117 18.67 6.02 5.00
CA THR A 117 18.02 6.55 6.20
C THR A 117 16.78 5.75 6.60
N VAL A 118 16.17 5.02 5.65
CA VAL A 118 15.01 4.19 5.91
C VAL A 118 15.44 2.92 6.63
N LYS A 119 15.08 2.85 7.92
CA LYS A 119 15.23 1.63 8.70
C LYS A 119 13.92 0.86 8.63
N GLY A 120 14.01 -0.44 8.36
CA GLY A 120 12.85 -1.33 8.33
C GLY A 120 11.94 -1.13 9.56
N GLY A 121 10.65 -1.41 9.40
CA GLY A 121 9.66 -1.12 10.42
C GLY A 121 8.51 -2.11 10.44
N MET A 122 7.68 -2.00 11.48
CA MET A 122 6.45 -2.77 11.56
C MET A 122 5.51 -2.36 10.40
N ALA A 123 4.87 -3.34 9.79
CA ALA A 123 3.94 -3.11 8.70
C ALA A 123 2.76 -2.23 9.14
N SER A 124 2.09 -1.59 8.19
CA SER A 124 0.90 -0.78 8.49
C SER A 124 -0.20 -1.62 9.13
N THR A 125 -0.97 -1.01 10.03
CA THR A 125 -2.21 -1.60 10.51
C THR A 125 -3.22 -1.62 9.38
N ILE A 126 -3.97 -2.71 9.20
CA ILE A 126 -5.02 -2.80 8.18
C ILE A 126 -6.37 -2.84 8.89
N ILE A 127 -7.25 -1.92 8.52
CA ILE A 127 -8.65 -1.93 8.93
C ILE A 127 -9.55 -2.16 7.72
N ASP A 128 -10.67 -2.81 7.97
CA ASP A 128 -11.80 -2.87 7.07
C ASP A 128 -12.79 -1.77 7.47
N ALA A 129 -12.88 -0.77 6.60
CA ALA A 129 -13.75 0.39 6.77
C ALA A 129 -14.95 0.35 5.81
N THR A 130 -15.30 -0.84 5.32
CA THR A 130 -16.46 -1.04 4.43
C THR A 130 -17.79 -1.10 5.19
N SER A 131 -17.74 -1.23 6.52
CA SER A 131 -18.90 -1.28 7.42
C SER A 131 -18.55 -0.68 8.78
N ASN A 132 -19.55 -0.27 9.56
CA ASN A 132 -19.40 0.24 10.93
C ASN A 132 -20.08 -0.76 11.90
N PRO A 133 -19.42 -1.26 12.96
CA PRO A 133 -18.06 -0.94 13.42
C PRO A 133 -16.96 -1.43 12.47
N TYR A 134 -15.86 -0.65 12.40
CA TYR A 134 -14.67 -1.05 11.65
C TYR A 134 -14.02 -2.29 12.26
N ARG A 135 -13.42 -3.13 11.40
CA ARG A 135 -12.73 -4.35 11.84
C ARG A 135 -11.22 -4.23 11.60
N ILE A 136 -10.42 -4.53 12.62
CA ILE A 136 -8.97 -4.67 12.43
C ILE A 136 -8.69 -6.00 11.73
N ILE A 137 -8.09 -5.93 10.54
CA ILE A 137 -7.68 -7.11 9.75
C ILE A 137 -6.26 -7.53 10.10
N ARG A 138 -5.39 -6.57 10.39
CA ARG A 138 -4.01 -6.82 10.80
C ARG A 138 -3.52 -5.71 11.72
N GLU A 139 -3.05 -6.09 12.89
CA GLU A 139 -2.30 -5.19 13.79
C GLU A 139 -0.96 -4.79 13.19
N GLY A 140 -0.59 -3.52 13.35
CA GLY A 140 0.64 -2.97 12.81
C GLY A 140 1.08 -1.72 13.55
N ALA A 141 1.85 -0.86 12.87
CA ALA A 141 2.47 0.33 13.44
C ALA A 141 1.49 1.39 13.97
N TYR A 142 0.23 1.38 13.53
CA TYR A 142 -0.79 2.32 14.01
C TYR A 142 -1.74 1.66 14.99
N LYS A 143 -1.97 2.26 16.16
CA LYS A 143 -2.92 1.75 17.14
C LYS A 143 -4.24 2.47 17.01
N PHE A 144 -5.28 1.74 16.63
CA PHE A 144 -6.64 2.25 16.60
C PHE A 144 -7.25 2.23 17.99
N THR A 145 -7.88 3.34 18.33
CA THR A 145 -8.83 3.47 19.43
C THR A 145 -10.15 3.90 18.79
N PHE A 146 -11.17 3.05 18.92
CA PHE A 146 -12.51 3.32 18.40
C PHE A 146 -13.41 3.88 19.50
#